data_AF-A0A9P0Q8X2-F1
#
_entry.id   AF-A0A9P0Q8X2-F1
#
_cell.length_a   1.000
_cell.length_b   1.000
_cell.length_c   1.000
_cell.angle_alpha   90.00
_cell.angle_beta   90.00
_cell.angle_gamma   90.00
#
_symmetry.space_group_name_H-M   'P 1'
#
loop_
_entity.id
_entity.type
_entity.pdbx_description
1 polymer ?
#
loop_
_entity_poly.entity_id
_entity_poly.type
_entity_poly.pdbx_seq_one_letter_code
_entity_poly.pdbx_strand_id
1 'polypeptide(L)'
;MGVALIIEGLLSACYHICPSQSNYQFDTSFMYVMTVLIMVKLYQNRHPDINATAYTTFTVLGAVIFMATVGILNGSLSVWVLFVVSYSALCVAVSLKIYFLNHVLDGLKQCKG
;
A
#
# COMPACT_ATOMS: atom_id res chain seq x y z
N MET A 1 -0.44 -10.23 -9.75
CA MET A 1 -1.69 -10.23 -8.95
C MET A 1 -2.05 -11.63 -8.50
N GLY A 2 -2.32 -12.59 -9.39
CA GLY A 2 -2.74 -13.96 -9.01
C GLY A 2 -1.79 -14.69 -8.04
N VAL A 3 -0.48 -14.72 -8.31
CA VAL A 3 0.51 -15.37 -7.42
C VAL A 3 0.54 -14.72 -6.03
N ALA A 4 0.40 -13.40 -5.97
CA ALA A 4 0.46 -12.67 -4.71
C ALA A 4 -0.81 -12.91 -3.86
N LEU A 5 -1.98 -13.09 -4.49
CA LEU A 5 -3.21 -13.54 -3.80
C LEU A 5 -3.09 -14.98 -3.26
N ILE A 6 -2.46 -15.88 -4.01
CA ILE A 6 -2.24 -17.27 -3.57
C ILE A 6 -1.32 -17.30 -2.34
N ILE A 7 -0.24 -16.50 -2.35
CA ILE A 7 0.70 -16.42 -1.23
C ILE A 7 0.04 -15.81 0.00
N GLU A 8 -0.73 -14.73 -0.16
CA GLU A 8 -1.46 -14.11 0.95
C GLU A 8 -2.50 -15.07 1.54
N GLY A 9 -3.27 -15.78 0.72
CA GLY A 9 -4.19 -16.81 1.21
C GLY A 9 -3.52 -17.96 1.96
N LEU A 10 -2.32 -18.39 1.52
CA LEU A 10 -1.54 -19.40 2.22
C LEU A 10 -1.06 -18.89 3.59
N LEU A 11 -0.51 -17.67 3.64
CA LEU A 11 0.02 -17.08 4.87
C LEU A 11 -1.09 -16.79 5.89
N SER A 12 -2.25 -16.35 5.41
CA SER A 12 -3.44 -16.12 6.23
C SER A 12 -3.96 -17.42 6.83
N ALA A 13 -3.98 -18.51 6.05
CA ALA A 13 -4.30 -19.85 6.57
C ALA A 13 -3.27 -20.33 7.60
N CYS A 14 -1.98 -20.13 7.36
CA CYS A 14 -0.91 -20.49 8.30
C CYS A 14 -1.00 -19.72 9.63
N TYR A 15 -1.39 -18.45 9.61
CA TYR A 15 -1.60 -17.64 10.82
C TYR A 15 -2.76 -18.19 11.68
N HIS A 16 -3.86 -18.62 11.05
CA HIS A 16 -5.00 -19.17 11.78
C HIS A 16 -4.75 -20.59 12.32
N ILE A 17 -3.94 -21.41 11.63
CA ILE A 17 -3.58 -22.75 12.11
C ILE A 17 -2.57 -22.68 13.26
N CYS A 18 -1.61 -21.76 13.19
CA CYS A 18 -0.57 -21.60 14.21
C CYS A 18 -0.36 -20.09 14.51
N PRO A 19 -1.05 -19.55 15.53
CA PRO A 19 -0.94 -18.15 15.89
C PRO A 19 0.43 -17.90 16.54
N SER A 20 1.32 -17.28 15.78
CA SER A 20 2.64 -16.83 16.25
C SER A 20 2.91 -15.40 15.77
N GLN A 21 3.73 -14.64 16.51
CA GLN A 21 4.09 -13.27 16.13
C GLN A 21 4.78 -13.22 14.76
N SER A 22 5.58 -14.23 14.45
CA SER A 22 6.24 -14.38 13.14
C SER A 22 5.21 -14.56 12.02
N ASN A 23 4.24 -15.45 12.20
CA ASN A 23 3.18 -15.68 11.21
C ASN A 23 2.29 -14.45 11.02
N TYR A 24 1.99 -13.74 12.11
CA TYR A 24 1.23 -12.48 12.06
C TYR A 24 1.96 -11.40 11.25
N GLN A 25 3.27 -11.25 11.47
CA GLN A 25 4.08 -10.29 10.72
C GLN A 25 4.16 -10.65 9.24
N PHE A 26 4.33 -11.93 8.90
CA PHE A 26 4.38 -12.36 7.50
C PHE A 26 3.04 -12.16 6.78
N ASP A 27 1.92 -12.57 7.38
CA ASP A 27 0.57 -12.36 6.83
C ASP A 27 0.30 -10.87 6.55
N THR A 28 0.52 -10.04 7.57
CA THR A 28 0.31 -8.58 7.48
C THR A 28 1.25 -7.90 6.47
N SER A 29 2.49 -8.36 6.36
CA SER A 29 3.46 -7.81 5.39
C SER A 29 3.02 -8.09 3.95
N PHE A 30 2.55 -9.30 3.66
CA PHE A 30 2.05 -9.64 2.32
C PHE A 30 0.74 -8.94 2.00
N MET A 31 -0.10 -8.62 2.98
CA MET A 31 -1.27 -7.74 2.80
C MET A 31 -0.86 -6.34 2.32
N TYR A 32 0.20 -5.74 2.88
CA TYR A 32 0.72 -4.45 2.41
C TYR A 32 1.31 -4.53 1.00
N VAL A 33 2.06 -5.60 0.69
CA VAL A 33 2.58 -5.86 -0.66
C VAL A 33 1.41 -5.95 -1.66
N MET A 34 0.38 -6.71 -1.33
CA MET A 34 -0.84 -6.84 -2.14
C MET A 34 -1.51 -5.49 -2.39
N THR A 35 -1.65 -4.67 -1.35
CA THR A 35 -2.27 -3.33 -1.46
C THR A 35 -1.47 -2.42 -2.40
N VAL A 36 -0.14 -2.41 -2.29
CA VAL A 36 0.71 -1.61 -3.20
C VAL A 36 0.63 -2.14 -4.63
N LEU A 37 0.63 -3.46 -4.84
CA LEU A 37 0.46 -4.05 -6.17
C LEU A 37 -0.90 -3.69 -6.79
N ILE A 38 -1.98 -3.66 -6.00
CA ILE A 38 -3.31 -3.21 -6.44
C ILE A 38 -3.26 -1.75 -6.85
N MET A 39 -2.66 -0.88 -6.03
CA MET A 39 -2.55 0.55 -6.33
C MET A 39 -1.73 0.81 -7.60
N VAL A 40 -0.59 0.12 -7.77
CA VAL A 40 0.25 0.25 -8.97
C VAL A 40 -0.51 -0.21 -10.22
N LYS A 41 -1.20 -1.35 -10.16
CA LYS A 41 -1.98 -1.84 -11.30
C LYS A 41 -3.17 -0.94 -11.62
N LEU A 42 -3.84 -0.41 -10.60
CA LEU A 42 -4.92 0.55 -10.77
C LEU A 42 -4.40 1.86 -11.41
N TYR A 43 -3.24 2.35 -10.95
CA TYR A 43 -2.59 3.54 -11.51
C TYR A 43 -2.22 3.32 -12.99
N GLN A 44 -1.55 2.20 -13.31
CA GLN A 44 -1.17 1.82 -14.67
C GLN A 44 -2.38 1.67 -15.60
N ASN A 45 -3.48 1.09 -15.12
CA ASN A 45 -4.70 0.92 -15.91
C ASN A 45 -5.43 2.24 -16.18
N ARG A 46 -5.29 3.25 -15.31
CA ARG A 46 -5.96 4.55 -15.43
C ARG A 46 -5.14 5.60 -16.18
N HIS A 47 -3.83 5.56 -16.04
CA HIS A 47 -2.88 6.49 -16.65
C HIS A 47 -1.81 5.70 -17.40
N PRO A 48 -2.12 5.13 -18.58
CA PRO A 48 -1.17 4.30 -19.34
C PRO A 48 0.07 5.10 -19.79
N ASP A 49 -0.03 6.42 -19.81
CA ASP A 49 1.03 7.33 -20.27
C ASP A 49 2.09 7.63 -19.19
N ILE A 50 1.81 7.32 -17.91
CA ILE A 50 2.70 7.61 -16.79
C ILE A 50 3.01 6.32 -16.03
N ASN A 51 4.23 5.81 -16.19
CA ASN A 51 4.67 4.64 -15.43
C ASN A 51 5.15 5.05 -14.03
N ALA A 52 4.56 4.47 -12.98
CA ALA A 52 5.06 4.64 -11.62
C ALA A 52 6.48 4.05 -11.52
N THR A 53 7.44 4.84 -11.07
CA THR A 53 8.84 4.40 -10.97
C THR A 53 8.98 3.31 -9.91
N ALA A 54 9.51 2.15 -10.32
CA ALA A 54 9.72 0.98 -9.46
C ALA A 54 10.46 1.34 -8.16
N TYR A 55 11.51 2.17 -8.25
CA TYR A 55 12.27 2.64 -7.08
C TYR A 55 11.37 3.32 -6.05
N THR A 56 10.53 4.27 -6.47
CA THR A 56 9.62 4.99 -5.57
C THR A 56 8.61 4.07 -4.92
N THR A 57 8.04 3.10 -5.66
CA THR A 57 7.08 2.15 -5.12
C THR A 57 7.70 1.18 -4.12
N PHE A 58 8.92 0.70 -4.38
CA PHE A 58 9.62 -0.20 -3.46
C PHE A 58 10.16 0.52 -2.22
N THR A 59 10.60 1.77 -2.34
CA THR A 59 10.99 2.60 -1.18
C THR A 59 9.81 2.85 -0.25
N VAL A 60 8.65 3.22 -0.80
CA VAL A 60 7.42 3.43 0.00
C VAL A 60 6.99 2.11 0.66
N LEU A 61 6.98 1.01 -0.09
CA LEU A 61 6.65 -0.32 0.45
C LEU A 61 7.59 -0.72 1.60
N GLY A 62 8.90 -0.54 1.41
CA GLY A 62 9.91 -0.84 2.44
C GLY A 62 9.72 0.01 3.70
N ALA A 63 9.42 1.30 3.55
CA ALA A 63 9.13 2.19 4.68
C ALA A 63 7.87 1.76 5.46
N VAL A 64 6.80 1.38 4.75
CA VAL A 64 5.55 0.90 5.38
C VAL A 64 5.79 -0.40 6.15
N ILE A 65 6.46 -1.39 5.55
CA ILE A 65 6.75 -2.68 6.22
C ILE A 65 7.69 -2.48 7.42
N PHE A 66 8.69 -1.62 7.30
CA PHE A 66 9.60 -1.30 8.39
C PHE A 66 8.86 -0.65 9.56
N MET A 67 8.03 0.36 9.30
CA MET A 67 7.20 0.99 10.35
C MET A 67 6.20 0.01 10.96
N ALA A 68 5.57 -0.85 10.16
CA ALA A 68 4.67 -1.90 10.65
C ALA A 68 5.40 -2.87 11.58
N THR A 69 6.62 -3.27 11.22
CA THR A 69 7.47 -4.16 12.03
C THR A 69 7.85 -3.51 13.36
N VAL A 70 8.22 -2.22 13.35
CA VAL A 70 8.50 -1.46 14.58
C VAL A 70 7.24 -1.37 15.46
N GLY A 71 6.05 -1.19 14.88
CA GLY A 71 4.79 -1.20 15.61
C GLY A 71 4.49 -2.53 16.31
N ILE A 72 4.79 -3.65 15.64
CA ILE A 72 4.61 -5.00 16.21
C ILE A 72 5.62 -5.26 17.34
N LEU A 73 6.90 -4.87 17.18
CA LEU A 73 7.93 -5.12 18.20
C LEU A 73 7.78 -4.25 19.45
N ASN A 74 7.51 -2.95 19.29
CA ASN A 74 7.43 -2.03 20.44
C ASN A 74 6.12 -2.16 21.21
N GLY A 75 5.02 -2.62 20.59
CA GLY A 75 3.72 -2.81 21.23
C GLY A 75 3.07 -1.55 21.82
N SER A 76 3.73 -0.39 21.75
CA SER A 76 3.25 0.86 22.33
C SER A 76 2.09 1.44 21.51
N LEU A 77 1.04 1.90 22.21
CA LEU A 77 -0.16 2.46 21.59
C LEU A 77 0.15 3.68 20.70
N SER A 78 1.13 4.51 21.09
CA SER A 78 1.55 5.68 20.32
C SER A 78 2.12 5.33 18.95
N VAL A 79 2.94 4.27 18.85
CA VAL A 79 3.51 3.84 17.56
C VAL A 79 2.42 3.27 16.66
N TRP A 80 1.46 2.53 17.22
CA TRP A 80 0.30 2.02 16.48
C TRP A 80 -0.59 3.14 15.92
N VAL A 81 -0.92 4.14 16.74
CA VAL A 81 -1.72 5.30 16.28
C VAL A 81 -0.99 6.06 15.18
N LEU A 82 0.30 6.34 15.35
CA LEU A 82 1.11 7.02 14.34
C LEU A 82 1.16 6.23 13.02
N PHE A 83 1.33 4.92 13.12
CA PHE A 83 1.34 4.03 11.96
C PHE A 83 0.00 4.04 11.22
N VAL A 84 -1.12 3.89 11.92
CA VAL A 84 -2.46 3.90 11.29
C VAL A 84 -2.74 5.25 10.63
N VAL A 85 -2.49 6.37 11.33
CA VAL A 85 -2.74 7.71 10.78
C VAL A 85 -1.89 7.98 9.54
N SER A 86 -0.59 7.65 9.60
CA SER A 86 0.32 7.87 8.47
C SER A 86 -0.03 6.97 7.27
N TYR A 87 -0.33 5.69 7.50
CA TYR A 87 -0.72 4.76 6.44
C TYR A 87 -2.04 5.16 5.77
N SER A 88 -3.08 5.48 6.56
CA SER A 88 -4.36 5.95 6.01
C SER A 88 -4.22 7.25 5.23
N ALA A 89 -3.42 8.21 5.72
CA ALA A 89 -3.14 9.45 4.99
C ALA A 89 -2.44 9.18 3.65
N LEU A 90 -1.50 8.23 3.61
CA LEU A 90 -0.80 7.83 2.38
C LEU A 90 -1.77 7.21 1.36
N CYS A 91 -2.65 6.31 1.78
CA CYS A 91 -3.70 5.73 0.94
C CYS A 91 -4.65 6.79 0.37
N VAL A 92 -5.08 7.75 1.19
CA VAL A 92 -5.93 8.87 0.76
C VAL A 92 -5.18 9.75 -0.23
N ALA A 93 -3.94 10.13 0.05
CA ALA A 93 -3.14 10.97 -0.85
C ALA A 93 -2.92 10.32 -2.22
N VAL A 94 -2.60 9.02 -2.25
CA VAL A 94 -2.44 8.25 -3.50
C VAL A 94 -3.78 8.17 -4.25
N SER A 95 -4.88 7.91 -3.53
CA SER A 95 -6.21 7.87 -4.13
C SER A 95 -6.61 9.23 -4.72
N LEU A 96 -6.38 10.33 -3.99
CA LEU A 96 -6.62 11.68 -4.48
C LEU A 96 -5.79 11.96 -5.74
N LYS A 97 -4.51 11.56 -5.76
CA LYS A 97 -3.68 11.68 -6.95
C LYS A 97 -4.22 10.88 -8.12
N ILE A 98 -4.70 9.65 -7.91
CA ILE A 98 -5.26 8.82 -8.98
C ILE A 98 -6.56 9.41 -9.55
N TYR A 99 -7.49 9.83 -8.68
CA TYR A 99 -8.83 10.27 -9.06
C TYR A 99 -8.91 11.75 -9.47
N PHE A 100 -8.23 12.65 -8.76
CA PHE A 100 -8.32 14.10 -9.02
C PHE A 100 -7.31 14.61 -10.04
N LEU A 101 -6.21 13.90 -10.38
CA LEU A 101 -5.32 14.37 -11.44
C LEU A 101 -6.07 14.60 -12.76
N ASN A 102 -7.00 13.70 -13.12
CA ASN A 102 -7.78 13.82 -14.35
C ASN A 102 -8.63 15.08 -14.37
N HIS A 103 -9.37 15.36 -13.29
CA HIS A 103 -10.24 16.53 -13.21
C HIS A 103 -9.47 17.86 -13.24
N VAL A 104 -8.29 17.92 -12.60
CA VAL A 104 -7.46 19.13 -12.58
C VAL A 104 -6.72 19.35 -13.90
N LEU A 105 -6.24 18.28 -14.56
CA LEU A 105 -5.65 18.36 -15.90
C LEU A 105 -6.66 18.79 -16.96
N ASP A 106 -7.88 18.25 -16.91
CA ASP A 106 -8.95 18.63 -17.84
C ASP A 106 -9.39 20.09 -17.66
N GLY A 107 -9.52 20.54 -16.40
CA GLY A 107 -9.81 21.95 -16.10
C GLY A 107 -8.70 22.90 -16.54
N LEU A 108 -7.43 22.51 -16.39
CA LEU A 108 -6.29 23.31 -16.87
C LEU A 108 -6.16 23.34 -18.40
N LYS A 109 -6.60 22.29 -19.11
CA LYS A 109 -6.66 22.29 -20.58
C LYS A 109 -7.74 23.25 -21.10
N GLN A 110 -8.88 23.34 -20.42
CA GLN A 110 -9.96 24.27 -20.77
C GLN A 110 -9.64 25.74 -20.45
N CYS A 111 -8.83 26.04 -19.44
CA CYS A 111 -8.38 27.41 -19.17
C CYS A 111 -7.24 27.90 -20.07
N LYS A 112 -6.70 27.05 -20.94
CA LYS A 112 -5.54 27.37 -21.80
C LYS A 112 -5.87 27.40 -23.29
N GLY A 113 -7.14 27.26 -23.67
CA GLY A 113 -7.67 27.48 -25.01
C GLY A 113 -8.61 28.67 -25.04
#